data_AF-A0A1V1V046-F1
#
_entry.id   AF-A0A1V1V046-F1
#
_cell.length_a   1.000
_cell.length_b   1.000
_cell.length_c   1.000
_cell.angle_alpha   90.00
_cell.angle_beta   90.00
_cell.angle_gamma   90.00
#
_symmetry.space_group_name_H-M   'P 1'
#
loop_
_entity.id
_entity.type
_entity.pdbx_description
1 polymer ?
#
loop_
_entity_poly.entity_id
_entity_poly.type
_entity_poly.pdbx_seq_one_letter_code
_entity_poly.pdbx_strand_id
1 'polypeptide(L)'
;MVCAGFALLNVFAPPQDLPWKPLDLNRPVGGATAAKVAAFGVDAAAPAEALERATDACMKALRDAGVQVERAADRDDGGFCVVRGAVRIAGGAVTPLAPANVVMECPLAVRYVIWDRQVLRPVAREELGSEPARVENFGTYACRRIYGSEDQGERPSEHARANALDVAAVTLKDGRAIRVAKDWGGEGPAGQAGSRFLHRVRDGACGLFSTVLSPDYNAAHADHLHLDGSAGGICR
;
A
#
# COMPACT_ATOMS: atom_id res chain seq x y z
N MET A 1 -30.45 26.32 -7.07
CA MET A 1 -30.59 24.86 -6.81
C MET A 1 -29.24 24.14 -6.67
N VAL A 2 -28.23 24.42 -7.51
CA VAL A 2 -26.89 23.77 -7.43
C VAL A 2 -26.21 23.93 -6.06
N CYS A 3 -26.27 25.13 -5.45
CA CYS A 3 -25.66 25.36 -4.13
C CYS A 3 -26.35 24.63 -2.98
N ALA A 4 -27.68 24.43 -3.06
CA ALA A 4 -28.42 23.66 -2.05
C ALA A 4 -28.09 22.15 -2.16
N GLY A 5 -27.99 21.63 -3.39
CA GLY A 5 -27.56 20.25 -3.63
C GLY A 5 -26.15 19.96 -3.12
N PHE A 6 -25.19 20.86 -3.39
CA PHE A 6 -23.82 20.73 -2.88
C PHE A 6 -23.77 20.83 -1.34
N ALA A 7 -24.51 21.77 -0.74
CA ALA A 7 -24.57 21.91 0.72
C ALA A 7 -25.15 20.66 1.40
N LEU A 8 -26.22 20.08 0.85
CA LEU A 8 -26.79 18.83 1.35
C LEU A 8 -25.80 17.66 1.24
N LEU A 9 -25.16 17.49 0.07
CA LEU A 9 -24.13 16.46 -0.11
C LEU A 9 -22.97 16.62 0.88
N ASN A 10 -22.49 17.84 1.08
CA ASN A 10 -21.35 18.13 1.94
C ASN A 10 -21.62 17.89 3.44
N VAL A 11 -22.88 17.90 3.86
CA VAL A 11 -23.32 17.66 5.24
C VAL A 11 -23.67 16.19 5.47
N PHE A 12 -24.38 15.54 4.53
CA PHE A 12 -24.98 14.23 4.77
C PHE A 12 -24.23 13.07 4.13
N ALA A 13 -23.48 13.28 3.05
CA ALA A 13 -22.74 12.18 2.44
C ALA A 13 -21.51 11.82 3.29
N PRO A 14 -21.20 10.52 3.45
CA PRO A 14 -20.04 10.11 4.23
C PRO A 14 -18.75 10.73 3.66
N PRO A 15 -17.86 11.29 4.50
CA PRO A 15 -16.67 11.99 4.01
C PRO A 15 -15.78 11.14 3.09
N GLN A 16 -15.70 9.83 3.31
CA GLN A 16 -14.92 8.90 2.48
C GLN A 16 -15.41 8.80 1.02
N ASP A 17 -16.66 9.23 0.75
CA ASP A 17 -17.26 9.23 -0.59
C ASP A 17 -17.13 10.59 -1.30
N LEU A 18 -16.63 11.62 -0.61
CA LEU A 18 -16.56 13.00 -1.12
C LEU A 18 -15.11 13.41 -1.44
N PRO A 19 -14.74 13.67 -2.70
CA PRO A 19 -13.34 13.92 -3.10
C PRO A 19 -12.76 15.22 -2.52
N TRP A 20 -13.59 16.21 -2.18
CA TRP A 20 -13.14 17.49 -1.60
C TRP A 20 -12.99 17.46 -0.08
N LYS A 21 -13.41 16.38 0.60
CA LYS A 21 -13.17 16.22 2.04
C LYS A 21 -11.78 15.63 2.27
N PRO A 22 -11.06 16.03 3.33
CA PRO A 22 -9.78 15.41 3.69
C PRO A 22 -9.88 13.88 3.79
N LEU A 23 -8.77 13.20 3.51
CA LEU A 23 -8.66 11.76 3.77
C LEU A 23 -8.50 11.53 5.27
N ASP A 24 -9.31 10.64 5.84
CA ASP A 24 -9.19 10.16 7.21
C ASP A 24 -8.97 8.64 7.18
N LEU A 25 -7.77 8.19 7.54
CA LEU A 25 -7.40 6.77 7.49
C LEU A 25 -8.10 5.93 8.57
N ASN A 26 -8.84 6.55 9.49
CA ASN A 26 -9.69 5.86 10.47
C ASN A 26 -11.08 5.55 9.92
N ARG A 27 -11.43 6.06 8.74
CA ARG A 27 -12.73 5.81 8.08
C ARG A 27 -12.64 4.62 7.13
N PRO A 28 -13.76 3.90 6.91
CA PRO A 28 -13.80 2.82 5.93
C PRO A 28 -13.45 3.35 4.53
N VAL A 29 -12.95 2.46 3.68
CA VAL A 29 -12.81 2.74 2.24
C VAL A 29 -14.16 3.15 1.66
N GLY A 30 -14.21 4.30 0.99
CA GLY A 30 -15.38 4.83 0.31
C GLY A 30 -15.09 5.15 -1.15
N GLY A 31 -16.12 5.63 -1.86
CA GLY A 31 -16.08 5.87 -3.30
C GLY A 31 -15.04 6.89 -3.75
N ALA A 32 -14.57 7.77 -2.87
CA ALA A 32 -13.52 8.74 -3.17
C ALA A 32 -12.16 8.40 -2.56
N THR A 33 -12.02 7.31 -1.79
CA THR A 33 -10.76 6.98 -1.11
C THR A 33 -9.59 6.86 -2.10
N ALA A 34 -9.76 6.12 -3.20
CA ALA A 34 -8.71 5.95 -4.20
C ALA A 34 -8.24 7.29 -4.80
N ALA A 35 -9.18 8.17 -5.15
CA ALA A 35 -8.88 9.49 -5.71
C ALA A 35 -8.14 10.39 -4.70
N LYS A 36 -8.53 10.34 -3.42
CA LYS A 36 -7.85 11.09 -2.35
C LYS A 36 -6.44 10.60 -2.09
N VAL A 37 -6.20 9.29 -2.16
CA VAL A 37 -4.86 8.72 -2.04
C VAL A 37 -4.01 9.12 -3.24
N ALA A 38 -4.56 9.05 -4.45
CA ALA A 38 -3.87 9.46 -5.68
C ALA A 38 -3.50 10.95 -5.67
N ALA A 39 -4.26 11.80 -4.99
CA ALA A 39 -3.97 13.24 -4.85
C ALA A 39 -2.69 13.55 -4.03
N PHE A 40 -2.13 12.57 -3.31
CA PHE A 40 -0.81 12.70 -2.69
C PHE A 40 0.34 12.34 -3.63
N GLY A 41 0.05 11.75 -4.79
CA GLY A 41 1.03 11.50 -5.82
C GLY A 41 1.49 12.82 -6.42
N VAL A 42 2.78 12.90 -6.75
CA VAL A 42 3.38 14.11 -7.32
C VAL A 42 4.00 13.75 -8.65
N ASP A 43 3.68 14.53 -9.68
CA ASP A 43 4.30 14.37 -10.99
C ASP A 43 5.82 14.57 -10.89
N ALA A 44 6.58 13.77 -11.64
CA ALA A 44 8.04 13.88 -11.66
C ALA A 44 8.53 15.29 -12.05
N ALA A 45 7.76 16.02 -12.87
CA ALA A 45 8.04 17.40 -13.29
C ALA A 45 7.46 18.47 -12.35
N ALA A 46 6.81 18.10 -11.24
CA ALA A 46 6.20 19.08 -10.35
C ALA A 46 7.23 20.04 -9.73
N PRO A 47 6.89 21.34 -9.56
CA PRO A 47 7.73 22.29 -8.84
C PRO A 47 8.00 21.84 -7.40
N ALA A 48 9.14 22.25 -6.85
CA ALA A 48 9.53 21.89 -5.48
C ALA A 48 8.46 22.27 -4.44
N GLU A 49 7.82 23.44 -4.56
CA GLU A 49 6.79 23.84 -3.60
C GLU A 49 5.53 22.96 -3.71
N ALA A 50 5.20 22.45 -4.90
CA ALA A 50 4.06 21.56 -5.08
C ALA A 50 4.36 20.17 -4.48
N LEU A 51 5.58 19.67 -4.69
CA LEU A 51 6.07 18.44 -4.07
C LEU A 51 5.98 18.51 -2.54
N GLU A 52 6.58 19.55 -1.94
CA GLU A 52 6.61 19.70 -0.49
C GLU A 52 5.20 19.78 0.11
N ARG A 53 4.29 20.57 -0.50
CA ARG A 53 2.90 20.65 -0.03
C ARG A 53 2.18 19.30 -0.08
N ALA A 54 2.36 18.53 -1.15
CA ALA A 54 1.71 17.23 -1.29
C ALA A 54 2.28 16.20 -0.29
N THR A 55 3.60 16.15 -0.14
CA THR A 55 4.28 15.27 0.84
C THR A 55 3.87 15.62 2.26
N ASP A 56 3.83 16.91 2.64
CA ASP A 56 3.42 17.35 3.97
C ASP A 56 1.95 17.02 4.27
N ALA A 57 1.05 17.22 3.30
CA ALA A 57 -0.36 16.85 3.45
C ALA A 57 -0.53 15.34 3.68
N CYS A 58 0.24 14.53 2.95
CA CYS A 58 0.23 13.08 3.10
C CYS A 58 0.81 12.63 4.45
N MET A 59 1.96 13.17 4.86
CA MET A 59 2.54 12.89 6.18
C MET A 59 1.60 13.31 7.30
N LYS A 60 0.88 14.44 7.15
CA LYS A 60 -0.14 14.85 8.10
C LYS A 60 -1.26 13.81 8.21
N ALA A 61 -1.80 13.31 7.09
CA ALA A 61 -2.84 12.28 7.11
C ALA A 61 -2.37 10.99 7.82
N LEU A 62 -1.11 10.59 7.62
CA LEU A 62 -0.49 9.46 8.33
C LEU A 62 -0.36 9.73 9.84
N ARG A 63 0.12 10.92 10.23
CA ARG A 63 0.26 11.31 11.65
C ARG A 63 -1.08 11.42 12.36
N ASP A 64 -2.11 11.98 11.70
CA ASP A 64 -3.48 12.04 12.23
C ASP A 64 -4.06 10.63 12.47
N ALA A 65 -3.57 9.63 11.74
CA ALA A 65 -3.89 8.22 11.94
C ALA A 65 -3.04 7.53 13.02
N GLY A 66 -2.16 8.25 13.71
CA GLY A 66 -1.27 7.72 14.75
C GLY A 66 -0.01 7.03 14.22
N VAL A 67 0.31 7.19 12.94
CA VAL A 67 1.53 6.62 12.33
C VAL A 67 2.71 7.56 12.54
N GLN A 68 3.84 6.99 12.96
CA GLN A 68 5.11 7.70 12.98
C GLN A 68 5.72 7.64 11.57
N VAL A 69 5.66 8.75 10.86
CA VAL A 69 6.18 8.90 9.50
C VAL A 69 7.26 9.99 9.48
N GLU A 70 8.33 9.68 8.75
CA GLU A 70 9.45 10.58 8.53
C GLU A 70 9.65 10.83 7.04
N ARG A 71 10.17 12.01 6.71
CA ARG A 71 10.69 12.30 5.37
C ARG A 71 11.93 11.45 5.14
N ALA A 72 11.98 10.75 4.02
CA ALA A 72 13.18 10.09 3.51
C ALA A 72 13.85 10.99 2.47
N ALA A 73 15.14 10.72 2.20
CA ALA A 73 15.81 11.38 1.09
C ALA A 73 15.15 10.95 -0.23
N ASP A 74 14.89 11.93 -1.09
CA ASP A 74 14.51 11.67 -2.48
C ASP A 74 15.64 10.88 -3.16
N ARG A 75 15.27 10.07 -4.15
CA ARG A 75 16.19 9.23 -4.91
C ARG A 75 16.11 9.56 -6.38
N ASP A 76 17.26 9.73 -7.01
CA ASP A 76 17.38 9.93 -8.46
C ASP A 76 18.54 9.08 -8.96
N ASP A 77 18.20 7.91 -9.52
CA ASP A 77 19.16 7.03 -10.19
C ASP A 77 19.16 7.27 -11.73
N GLY A 78 18.50 8.33 -12.20
CA GLY A 78 18.34 8.67 -13.60
C GLY A 78 17.18 7.94 -14.32
N GLY A 79 16.85 8.44 -15.51
CA GLY A 79 15.81 7.86 -16.35
C GLY A 79 14.44 7.85 -15.68
N PHE A 80 13.83 6.66 -15.55
CA PHE A 80 12.54 6.47 -14.90
C PHE A 80 12.66 6.08 -13.41
N CYS A 81 13.87 6.04 -12.86
CA CYS A 81 14.15 5.58 -11.51
C CYS A 81 14.33 6.76 -10.55
N VAL A 82 13.22 7.47 -10.36
CA VAL A 82 13.15 8.68 -9.56
C VAL A 82 12.03 8.54 -8.53
N VAL A 83 12.35 8.80 -7.26
CA VAL A 83 11.42 8.79 -6.13
C VAL A 83 11.49 10.17 -5.48
N ARG A 84 10.43 10.97 -5.62
CA ARG A 84 10.35 12.32 -5.05
C ARG A 84 9.37 12.36 -3.89
N GLY A 85 9.61 13.22 -2.91
CA GLY A 85 8.71 13.36 -1.77
C GLY A 85 8.66 12.09 -0.92
N ALA A 86 9.79 11.39 -0.87
CA ALA A 86 9.93 10.07 -0.30
C ALA A 86 9.62 10.06 1.20
N VAL A 87 8.89 9.06 1.67
CA VAL A 87 8.59 8.88 3.10
C VAL A 87 9.01 7.50 3.58
N ARG A 88 9.14 7.35 4.90
CA ARG A 88 9.28 6.05 5.56
C ARG A 88 8.40 5.98 6.79
N ILE A 89 7.83 4.81 7.03
CA ILE A 89 7.10 4.51 8.26
C ILE A 89 8.11 4.04 9.30
N ALA A 90 8.25 4.82 10.39
CA ALA A 90 9.16 4.54 11.50
C ALA A 90 8.47 3.78 12.66
N GLY A 91 7.12 3.72 12.68
CA GLY A 91 6.36 3.02 13.71
C GLY A 91 4.98 3.61 13.95
N GLY A 92 4.49 3.52 15.19
CA GLY A 92 3.19 4.02 15.61
C GLY A 92 2.06 3.00 15.42
N ALA A 93 0.84 3.49 15.15
CA ALA A 93 -0.37 2.69 15.03
C ALA A 93 -0.48 1.96 13.67
N VAL A 94 0.58 1.25 13.27
CA VAL A 94 0.73 0.47 12.03
C VAL A 94 1.51 -0.82 12.31
N THR A 95 1.20 -1.94 11.65
CA THR A 95 2.07 -3.12 11.71
C THR A 95 3.43 -2.76 11.12
N PRO A 96 4.57 -3.05 11.79
CA PRO A 96 5.88 -2.69 11.26
C PRO A 96 6.28 -3.57 10.08
N LEU A 97 7.06 -3.01 9.17
CA LEU A 97 7.69 -3.72 8.06
C LEU A 97 9.05 -4.29 8.48
N ALA A 98 9.41 -5.44 7.93
CA ALA A 98 10.70 -6.09 8.07
C ALA A 98 11.21 -6.57 6.69
N PRO A 99 12.34 -6.06 6.18
CA PRO A 99 13.18 -5.00 6.74
C PRO A 99 12.41 -3.70 7.02
N ALA A 100 12.83 -2.98 8.06
CA ALA A 100 12.23 -1.71 8.47
C ALA A 100 12.75 -0.56 7.61
N ASN A 101 12.12 0.62 7.74
CA ASN A 101 12.56 1.89 7.14
C ASN A 101 12.68 1.87 5.60
N VAL A 102 11.86 1.06 4.92
CA VAL A 102 11.76 1.08 3.46
C VAL A 102 11.26 2.44 2.97
N VAL A 103 11.83 2.92 1.87
CA VAL A 103 11.44 4.18 1.23
C VAL A 103 10.17 3.97 0.42
N MET A 104 9.20 4.87 0.51
CA MET A 104 7.94 4.79 -0.22
C MET A 104 7.60 6.13 -0.85
N GLU A 105 6.96 6.08 -2.01
CA GLU A 105 6.08 7.18 -2.41
C GLU A 105 4.91 7.29 -1.41
N CYS A 106 4.49 8.51 -1.12
CA CYS A 106 3.51 8.72 -0.06
C CYS A 106 2.15 8.03 -0.29
N PRO A 107 1.61 7.98 -1.51
CA PRO A 107 0.43 7.16 -1.82
C PRO A 107 0.59 5.69 -1.42
N LEU A 108 1.77 5.08 -1.60
CA LEU A 108 2.02 3.68 -1.19
C LEU A 108 1.94 3.54 0.34
N ALA A 109 2.60 4.45 1.08
CA ALA A 109 2.56 4.44 2.55
C ALA A 109 1.13 4.57 3.08
N VAL A 110 0.31 5.43 2.45
CA VAL A 110 -1.10 5.59 2.80
C VAL A 110 -1.90 4.31 2.52
N ARG A 111 -1.72 3.68 1.34
CA ARG A 111 -2.40 2.41 1.03
C ARG A 111 -2.02 1.31 2.02
N TYR A 112 -0.74 1.21 2.37
CA TYR A 112 -0.27 0.25 3.37
C TYR A 112 -0.97 0.44 4.72
N VAL A 113 -1.10 1.68 5.20
CA VAL A 113 -1.76 1.96 6.49
C VAL A 113 -3.25 1.63 6.46
N ILE A 114 -3.95 1.92 5.35
CA ILE A 114 -5.36 1.57 5.20
C ILE A 114 -5.52 0.04 5.17
N TRP A 115 -4.70 -0.64 4.36
CA TRP A 115 -4.72 -2.10 4.22
C TRP A 115 -4.39 -2.80 5.53
N ASP A 116 -3.37 -2.34 6.24
CA ASP A 116 -2.98 -2.88 7.53
C ASP A 116 -4.14 -2.81 8.53
N ARG A 117 -4.75 -1.63 8.66
CA ARG A 117 -5.81 -1.36 9.63
C ARG A 117 -7.12 -2.07 9.31
N GLN A 118 -7.52 -2.08 8.04
CA GLN A 118 -8.87 -2.49 7.63
C GLN A 118 -8.91 -3.93 7.09
N VAL A 119 -7.76 -4.49 6.73
CA VAL A 119 -7.67 -5.84 6.14
C VAL A 119 -6.73 -6.72 6.97
N LEU A 120 -5.44 -6.38 7.04
CA LEU A 120 -4.43 -7.28 7.58
C LEU A 120 -4.71 -7.66 9.04
N ARG A 121 -4.87 -6.69 9.93
CA ARG A 121 -5.09 -6.97 11.36
C ARG A 121 -6.44 -7.63 11.64
N PRO A 122 -7.58 -7.15 11.08
CA PRO A 122 -8.86 -7.84 11.23
C PRO A 122 -8.82 -9.29 10.74
N VAL A 123 -8.30 -9.54 9.55
CA VAL A 123 -8.23 -10.90 8.97
C VAL A 123 -7.29 -11.78 9.78
N ALA A 124 -6.17 -11.26 10.29
CA ALA A 124 -5.27 -12.01 11.18
C ALA A 124 -5.98 -12.45 12.46
N ARG A 125 -6.74 -11.55 13.11
CA ARG A 125 -7.53 -11.90 14.30
C ARG A 125 -8.59 -12.95 13.98
N GLU A 126 -9.30 -12.80 12.86
CA GLU A 126 -10.41 -13.68 12.49
C GLU A 126 -9.94 -15.08 12.08
N GLU A 127 -8.94 -15.19 11.20
CA GLU A 127 -8.49 -16.49 10.67
C GLU A 127 -7.50 -17.19 11.60
N LEU A 128 -6.71 -16.42 12.35
CA LEU A 128 -5.57 -16.95 13.09
C LEU A 128 -5.68 -16.73 14.59
N GLY A 129 -6.57 -15.86 15.08
CA GLY A 129 -6.71 -15.57 16.51
C GLY A 129 -5.54 -14.79 17.12
N SER A 130 -4.67 -14.19 16.29
CA SER A 130 -3.53 -13.39 16.74
C SER A 130 -3.35 -12.15 15.88
N GLU A 131 -2.86 -11.07 16.50
CA GLU A 131 -2.44 -9.86 15.79
C GLU A 131 -1.14 -10.09 15.01
N PRO A 132 -0.94 -9.35 13.89
CA PRO A 132 0.37 -9.21 13.28
C PRO A 132 1.37 -8.55 14.23
N ALA A 133 2.57 -9.10 14.30
CA ALA A 133 3.74 -8.48 14.92
C ALA A 133 4.56 -7.68 13.91
N ARG A 134 4.68 -8.19 12.67
CA ARG A 134 5.35 -7.52 11.55
C ARG A 134 4.98 -8.13 10.19
N VAL A 135 5.15 -7.36 9.13
CA VAL A 135 5.06 -7.79 7.73
C VAL A 135 6.46 -7.96 7.17
N GLU A 136 6.82 -9.18 6.79
CA GLU A 136 8.09 -9.47 6.09
C GLU A 136 7.94 -9.10 4.61
N ASN A 137 8.89 -8.35 4.07
CA ASN A 137 8.84 -7.80 2.73
C ASN A 137 10.18 -7.90 2.00
N PHE A 138 10.14 -7.90 0.66
CA PHE A 138 11.33 -7.85 -0.19
C PHE A 138 11.73 -6.43 -0.60
N GLY A 139 11.08 -5.42 -0.01
CA GLY A 139 11.34 -4.01 -0.26
C GLY A 139 10.30 -3.37 -1.16
N THR A 140 10.55 -2.09 -1.42
CA THR A 140 9.66 -1.21 -2.16
C THR A 140 10.32 -0.63 -3.41
N TYR A 141 11.65 -0.56 -3.43
CA TYR A 141 12.41 0.05 -4.51
C TYR A 141 13.27 -0.96 -5.26
N ALA A 142 13.12 -0.97 -6.58
CA ALA A 142 13.99 -1.66 -7.53
C ALA A 142 13.89 -0.99 -8.90
N CYS A 143 15.00 -0.41 -9.39
CA CYS A 143 15.06 0.27 -10.68
C CYS A 143 15.01 -0.75 -11.83
N ARG A 144 13.81 -1.04 -12.35
CA ARG A 144 13.60 -1.95 -13.48
C ARG A 144 12.29 -1.68 -14.22
N ARG A 145 12.16 -2.24 -15.41
CA ARG A 145 10.87 -2.34 -16.13
C ARG A 145 10.07 -3.54 -15.66
N ILE A 146 8.80 -3.57 -16.04
CA ILE A 146 7.96 -4.75 -15.79
C ILE A 146 8.57 -5.99 -16.45
N TYR A 147 8.36 -7.15 -15.81
CA TYR A 147 8.95 -8.43 -16.19
C TYR A 147 10.48 -8.44 -16.31
N GLY A 148 11.18 -7.39 -15.83
CA GLY A 148 12.62 -7.26 -16.01
C GLY A 148 13.03 -6.98 -17.47
N SER A 149 12.12 -6.47 -18.30
CA SER A 149 12.37 -6.23 -19.72
C SER A 149 13.49 -5.22 -19.97
N GLU A 150 14.34 -5.50 -20.96
CA GLU A 150 15.34 -4.56 -21.49
C GLU A 150 14.78 -3.70 -22.64
N ASP A 151 13.57 -3.99 -23.11
CA ASP A 151 12.90 -3.21 -24.15
C ASP A 151 12.59 -1.79 -23.63
N GLN A 152 13.10 -0.78 -24.33
CA GLN A 152 12.90 0.62 -23.96
C GLN A 152 11.45 1.08 -24.13
N GLY A 153 10.66 0.40 -24.97
CA GLY A 153 9.23 0.63 -25.14
C GLY A 153 8.38 0.04 -24.01
N GLU A 154 8.94 -0.87 -23.20
CA GLU A 154 8.22 -1.46 -22.08
C GLU A 154 8.17 -0.49 -20.89
N ARG A 155 7.03 -0.49 -20.18
CA ARG A 155 6.81 0.48 -19.11
C ARG A 155 7.67 0.20 -17.87
N PRO A 156 8.06 1.25 -17.11
CA PRO A 156 8.66 1.10 -15.79
C PRO A 156 7.79 0.27 -14.84
N SER A 157 8.44 -0.49 -13.96
CA SER A 157 7.77 -1.08 -12.79
C SER A 157 7.49 0.02 -11.76
N GLU A 158 6.41 -0.12 -10.99
CA GLU A 158 6.13 0.78 -9.85
C GLU A 158 7.20 0.70 -8.74
N HIS A 159 7.99 -0.38 -8.70
CA HIS A 159 9.19 -0.45 -7.85
C HIS A 159 10.24 0.59 -8.22
N ALA A 160 10.33 1.03 -9.48
CA ALA A 160 11.28 2.07 -9.87
C ALA A 160 10.96 3.43 -9.25
N ARG A 161 9.75 3.58 -8.70
CA ARG A 161 9.24 4.79 -8.03
C ARG A 161 8.96 4.58 -6.55
N ALA A 162 9.31 3.41 -6.00
CA ALA A 162 8.91 3.03 -4.64
C ALA A 162 7.39 3.14 -4.39
N ASN A 163 6.60 2.85 -5.43
CA ASN A 163 5.12 2.80 -5.41
C ASN A 163 4.59 1.34 -5.48
N ALA A 164 5.46 0.38 -5.14
CA ALA A 164 5.12 -1.03 -4.96
C ALA A 164 5.69 -1.59 -3.65
N LEU A 165 5.09 -2.65 -3.12
CA LEU A 165 5.55 -3.40 -1.96
C LEU A 165 5.38 -4.90 -2.22
N ASP A 166 6.45 -5.66 -2.02
CA ASP A 166 6.41 -7.12 -2.11
C ASP A 166 6.33 -7.75 -0.71
N VAL A 167 5.20 -8.33 -0.36
CA VAL A 167 4.92 -8.95 0.95
C VAL A 167 5.20 -10.45 0.90
N ALA A 168 6.22 -10.91 1.63
CA ALA A 168 6.63 -12.31 1.65
C ALA A 168 5.94 -13.12 2.77
N ALA A 169 5.69 -12.50 3.92
CA ALA A 169 5.10 -13.17 5.06
C ALA A 169 4.50 -12.20 6.09
N VAL A 170 3.72 -12.74 7.01
CA VAL A 170 3.24 -12.05 8.21
C VAL A 170 3.66 -12.85 9.43
N THR A 171 4.45 -12.25 10.31
CA THR A 171 4.74 -12.85 11.62
C THR A 171 3.74 -12.32 12.63
N LEU A 172 3.12 -13.22 13.38
CA LEU A 172 2.12 -12.94 14.41
C LEU A 172 2.77 -12.71 15.78
N LYS A 173 2.03 -12.08 16.70
CA LYS A 173 2.49 -11.84 18.08
C LYS A 173 2.73 -13.12 18.89
N ASP A 174 2.11 -14.23 18.53
CA ASP A 174 2.35 -15.54 19.15
C ASP A 174 3.53 -16.31 18.54
N GLY A 175 4.28 -15.69 17.62
CA GLY A 175 5.48 -16.25 17.02
C GLY A 175 5.24 -17.08 15.76
N ARG A 176 3.99 -17.39 15.39
CA ARG A 176 3.71 -18.02 14.09
C ARG A 176 4.08 -17.10 12.95
N ALA A 177 4.55 -17.67 11.85
CA ALA A 177 4.87 -16.93 10.63
C ALA A 177 4.15 -17.56 9.46
N ILE A 178 3.26 -16.79 8.83
CA ILE A 178 2.46 -17.17 7.67
C ILE A 178 3.19 -16.68 6.43
N ARG A 179 3.78 -17.59 5.66
CA ARG A 179 4.65 -17.27 4.53
C ARG A 179 3.94 -17.58 3.22
N VAL A 180 3.92 -16.63 2.28
CA VAL A 180 3.29 -16.85 0.96
C VAL A 180 3.86 -18.10 0.31
N ALA A 181 5.19 -18.21 0.22
CA ALA A 181 5.90 -19.34 -0.39
C ALA A 181 5.57 -20.73 0.18
N LYS A 182 5.06 -20.82 1.41
CA LYS A 182 4.83 -22.11 2.10
C LYS A 182 3.36 -22.39 2.37
N ASP A 183 2.61 -21.35 2.71
CA ASP A 183 1.28 -21.46 3.28
C ASP A 183 0.17 -21.12 2.28
N TRP A 184 0.50 -20.66 1.06
CA TRP A 184 -0.48 -20.29 0.04
C TRP A 184 -1.47 -21.42 -0.25
N GLY A 185 -0.98 -22.63 -0.58
CA GLY A 185 -1.81 -23.79 -0.88
C GLY A 185 -2.46 -24.48 0.34
N GLY A 186 -2.14 -24.04 1.57
CA GLY A 186 -2.70 -24.62 2.79
C GLY A 186 -2.09 -25.96 3.23
N GLU A 187 -1.05 -26.42 2.54
CA GLU A 187 -0.24 -27.60 2.89
C GLU A 187 0.95 -27.25 3.79
N GLY A 188 1.23 -25.95 3.95
CA GLY A 188 2.31 -25.44 4.79
C GLY A 188 2.03 -25.51 6.29
N PRO A 189 3.01 -25.08 7.13
CA PRO A 189 2.89 -25.10 8.58
C PRO A 189 1.68 -24.36 9.16
N ALA A 190 1.16 -23.33 8.46
CA ALA A 190 -0.03 -22.60 8.90
C ALA A 190 -1.36 -23.28 8.48
N GLY A 191 -1.28 -24.34 7.68
CA GLY A 191 -2.42 -25.12 7.21
C GLY A 191 -3.46 -24.30 6.45
N GLN A 192 -4.69 -24.81 6.42
CA GLN A 192 -5.82 -24.17 5.74
C GLN A 192 -6.18 -22.79 6.30
N ALA A 193 -5.92 -22.53 7.59
CA ALA A 193 -6.15 -21.22 8.18
C ALA A 193 -5.16 -20.18 7.63
N GLY A 194 -3.88 -20.54 7.50
CA GLY A 194 -2.88 -19.68 6.87
C GLY A 194 -3.20 -19.38 5.40
N SER A 195 -3.64 -20.38 4.65
CA SER A 195 -4.08 -20.20 3.27
C SER A 195 -5.26 -19.22 3.17
N ARG A 196 -6.33 -19.42 3.95
CA ARG A 196 -7.48 -18.50 3.96
C ARG A 196 -7.08 -17.08 4.36
N PHE A 197 -6.21 -16.94 5.36
CA PHE A 197 -5.64 -15.66 5.76
C PHE A 197 -4.96 -14.95 4.59
N LEU A 198 -4.04 -15.64 3.87
CA LEU A 198 -3.30 -15.06 2.76
C LEU A 198 -4.22 -14.63 1.60
N HIS A 199 -5.19 -15.47 1.23
CA HIS A 199 -6.15 -15.15 0.17
C HIS A 199 -7.05 -13.97 0.56
N ARG A 200 -7.57 -13.93 1.79
CA ARG A 200 -8.40 -12.81 2.27
C ARG A 200 -7.62 -11.50 2.35
N VAL A 201 -6.34 -11.58 2.75
CA VAL A 201 -5.43 -10.43 2.80
C VAL A 201 -5.12 -9.90 1.39
N ARG A 202 -4.91 -10.80 0.42
CA ARG A 202 -4.77 -10.51 -1.02
C ARG A 202 -6.03 -9.87 -1.59
N ASP A 203 -7.21 -10.46 -1.33
CA ASP A 203 -8.49 -9.94 -1.82
C ASP A 203 -8.79 -8.54 -1.27
N GLY A 204 -8.53 -8.31 0.01
CA GLY A 204 -8.71 -6.99 0.63
C GLY A 204 -7.70 -5.95 0.11
N ALA A 205 -6.52 -6.36 -0.35
CA ALA A 205 -5.58 -5.47 -1.02
C ALA A 205 -6.14 -4.96 -2.36
N CYS A 206 -6.90 -5.76 -3.09
CA CYS A 206 -7.44 -5.38 -4.40
C CYS A 206 -8.44 -4.20 -4.36
N GLY A 207 -8.99 -3.87 -3.18
CA GLY A 207 -9.81 -2.67 -2.99
C GLY A 207 -9.01 -1.37 -2.80
N LEU A 208 -7.69 -1.47 -2.66
CA LEU A 208 -6.80 -0.36 -2.25
C LEU A 208 -5.63 -0.15 -3.20
N PHE A 209 -5.07 -1.25 -3.70
CA PHE A 209 -4.00 -1.30 -4.67
C PHE A 209 -4.60 -1.58 -6.03
N SER A 210 -4.03 -0.97 -7.06
CA SER A 210 -4.52 -1.15 -8.43
C SER A 210 -4.06 -2.49 -8.99
N THR A 211 -2.84 -2.89 -8.67
CA THR A 211 -2.30 -4.21 -9.02
C THR A 211 -2.00 -4.98 -7.74
N VAL A 212 -2.49 -6.21 -7.70
CA VAL A 212 -2.21 -7.20 -6.67
C VAL A 212 -1.89 -8.50 -7.40
N LEU A 213 -0.63 -8.92 -7.36
CA LEU A 213 -0.18 -10.18 -7.95
C LEU A 213 0.21 -11.15 -6.85
N SER A 214 -0.20 -12.39 -7.00
CA SER A 214 0.01 -13.46 -6.03
C SER A 214 0.53 -14.73 -6.72
N PRO A 215 0.77 -15.83 -5.99
CA PRO A 215 1.12 -17.11 -6.61
C PRO A 215 0.09 -17.60 -7.65
N ASP A 216 -1.17 -17.16 -7.56
CA ASP A 216 -2.22 -17.48 -8.55
C ASP A 216 -2.01 -16.77 -9.90
N TYR A 217 -1.20 -15.71 -9.94
CA TYR A 217 -0.94 -14.96 -11.17
C TYR A 217 0.13 -15.63 -12.05
N ASN A 218 1.33 -15.85 -11.52
CA ASN A 218 2.41 -16.55 -12.23
C ASN A 218 3.55 -16.98 -11.28
N ALA A 219 4.51 -17.75 -11.82
CA ALA A 219 5.65 -18.27 -11.08
C ALA A 219 6.58 -17.19 -10.48
N ALA A 220 6.61 -15.98 -11.04
CA ALA A 220 7.45 -14.89 -10.52
C ALA A 220 6.92 -14.34 -9.18
N HIS A 221 5.66 -14.63 -8.84
CA HIS A 221 5.00 -14.22 -7.59
C HIS A 221 4.71 -15.42 -6.68
N ALA A 222 5.39 -16.55 -6.87
CA ALA A 222 5.15 -17.77 -6.12
C ALA A 222 5.46 -17.64 -4.61
N ASP A 223 6.26 -16.64 -4.21
CA ASP A 223 6.76 -16.47 -2.85
C ASP A 223 6.37 -15.15 -2.17
N HIS A 224 5.60 -14.28 -2.83
CA HIS A 224 5.17 -13.00 -2.30
C HIS A 224 3.86 -12.49 -2.93
N LEU A 225 3.25 -11.50 -2.27
CA LEU A 225 2.23 -10.64 -2.86
C LEU A 225 2.87 -9.35 -3.35
N HIS A 226 2.73 -9.03 -4.63
CA HIS A 226 3.12 -7.74 -5.19
C HIS A 226 1.94 -6.77 -5.13
N LEU A 227 2.10 -5.66 -4.41
CA LEU A 227 1.06 -4.65 -4.20
C LEU A 227 1.51 -3.31 -4.78
N ASP A 228 0.87 -2.80 -5.83
CA ASP A 228 1.26 -1.52 -6.45
C ASP A 228 0.10 -0.56 -6.73
N GLY A 229 0.45 0.73 -6.85
CA GLY A 229 -0.47 1.83 -7.07
C GLY A 229 -0.63 2.28 -8.53
N SER A 230 -0.25 1.48 -9.53
CA SER A 230 -0.31 1.85 -10.96
C SER A 230 -1.73 2.18 -11.44
N ALA A 231 -1.89 2.77 -12.63
CA ALA A 231 -3.20 2.95 -13.23
C ALA A 231 -3.60 1.69 -14.04
N GLY A 232 -4.86 1.23 -13.91
CA GLY A 232 -5.40 0.14 -14.75
C GLY A 232 -4.84 -1.26 -14.44
N GLY A 233 -4.51 -1.52 -13.17
CA GLY A 233 -3.90 -2.76 -12.72
C GLY A 233 -4.83 -3.98 -12.70
N ILE A 234 -4.26 -5.11 -12.26
CA ILE A 234 -4.93 -6.41 -12.19
C ILE A 234 -4.90 -6.95 -10.75
N CYS A 235 -6.00 -7.58 -10.32
CA CYS A 235 -6.07 -8.34 -9.08
C CYS A 235 -6.12 -9.85 -9.41
N ARG A 236 -5.04 -10.56 -9.10
CA ARG A 236 -4.91 -12.02 -9.28
C ARG A 236 -4.14 -12.66 -8.13
#